data_AF-A0A075JQB6-F1
#
_entry.id   AF-A0A075JQB6-F1
#
_cell.length_a   1.000
_cell.length_b   1.000
_cell.length_c   1.000
_cell.angle_alpha   90.00
_cell.angle_beta   90.00
_cell.angle_gamma   90.00
#
_symmetry.space_group_name_H-M   'P 1'
#
loop_
_entity.id
_entity.type
_entity.pdbx_description
1 polymer ?
#
loop_
_entity_poly.entity_id
_entity_poly.type
_entity_poly.pdbx_seq_one_letter_code
_entity_poly.pdbx_strand_id
1 'polypeptide(L)'
;MRKIVGGRVIKTGVAIFLTAWICELLDWPPVFAVITAIVSIEPTVSDSIKKGVIRFPASAIGSAYAVFFISIFGNSPLTYTLAAVFTIVTCFRLKLHAGLLVATLTAVAMIEVIHSNFLFSFFIRLGTTTVGLLVSTAVNMFVLPPDYKNDIKNNIQSMAKRTGKIIEKVFRDILEDKHDDQDEIEKEMVAELDKKILQTELLIRFQKDEAKYHPLAASEKQQFQKVQDQIVRLRLIHYHMDNLINSPLKDISWSVEERKIILHAVTELTKALRNPAYYQPEKHQMELQQITEIFWEDNEEITKNSDKHPTKFPPELIILYELVAVYNLVDRFYNIK
;
A
#
# COMPACT_ATOMS: atom_id res chain seq x y z
N MET A 1 -11.39 11.95 -0.29
CA MET A 1 -10.00 12.47 -0.43
C MET A 1 -9.60 13.61 0.50
N ARG A 2 -10.49 14.28 1.27
CA ARG A 2 -10.13 15.48 2.06
C ARG A 2 -9.56 15.25 3.48
N LYS A 3 -9.63 14.06 4.09
CA LYS A 3 -9.20 13.86 5.49
C LYS A 3 -7.69 13.64 5.68
N ILE A 4 -7.02 12.93 4.76
CA ILE A 4 -5.61 12.53 4.94
C ILE A 4 -4.65 13.72 4.86
N VAL A 5 -4.92 14.69 3.97
CA VAL A 5 -4.08 15.89 3.83
C VAL A 5 -4.25 16.81 5.05
N GLY A 6 -5.47 16.96 5.58
CA GLY A 6 -5.76 17.83 6.72
C GLY A 6 -5.05 17.38 8.00
N GLY A 7 -5.14 16.09 8.35
CA GLY A 7 -4.53 15.56 9.58
C GLY A 7 -3.01 15.74 9.60
N ARG A 8 -2.33 15.45 8.48
CA ARG A 8 -0.88 15.63 8.36
C ARG A 8 -0.46 17.10 8.48
N VAL A 9 -1.16 17.99 7.79
CA VAL A 9 -0.85 19.43 7.84
C VAL A 9 -1.00 19.97 9.27
N ILE A 10 -2.07 19.60 9.97
CA ILE A 10 -2.32 20.03 11.35
C ILE A 10 -1.20 19.54 12.28
N LYS A 11 -0.90 18.23 12.28
CA LYS A 11 0.15 17.68 13.16
C LYS A 11 1.52 18.26 12.83
N THR A 12 1.83 18.51 11.55
CA THR A 12 3.08 19.20 11.18
C THR A 12 3.11 20.63 11.70
N GLY A 13 2.02 21.39 11.58
CA GLY A 13 1.93 22.75 12.14
C GLY A 13 2.14 22.77 13.65
N VAL A 14 1.51 21.84 14.37
CA VAL A 14 1.68 21.70 15.83
C VAL A 14 3.12 21.32 16.19
N ALA A 15 3.73 20.38 15.47
CA ALA A 15 5.12 20.00 15.72
C ALA A 15 6.09 21.15 15.44
N ILE A 16 5.89 21.93 14.37
CA ILE A 16 6.69 23.13 14.07
C ILE A 16 6.61 24.11 15.23
N PHE A 17 5.39 24.46 15.65
CA PHE A 17 5.16 25.43 16.73
C PHE A 17 5.80 24.97 18.04
N LEU A 18 5.52 23.75 18.49
CA LEU A 18 6.06 23.22 19.75
C LEU A 18 7.59 23.12 19.70
N THR A 19 8.15 22.71 18.56
CA THR A 19 9.61 22.58 18.42
C THR A 19 10.29 23.94 18.48
N ALA A 20 9.77 24.95 17.76
CA ALA A 20 10.30 26.30 17.79
C ALA A 20 10.21 26.90 19.19
N TRP A 21 9.06 26.76 19.86
CA TRP A 21 8.85 27.24 21.21
C TRP A 21 9.79 26.61 22.24
N ILE A 22 10.01 25.29 22.16
CA ILE A 22 10.99 24.61 23.03
C ILE A 22 12.41 25.11 22.75
N CYS A 23 12.77 25.38 21.50
CA CYS A 23 14.08 25.93 21.17
C CYS A 23 14.26 27.35 21.71
N GLU A 24 13.24 28.21 21.66
CA GLU A 24 13.27 29.55 22.27
C GLU A 24 13.48 29.47 23.79
N LEU A 25 12.82 28.53 24.48
CA LEU A 25 13.00 28.32 25.93
C LEU A 25 14.42 27.85 26.30
N LEU A 26 15.14 27.23 25.36
CA LEU A 26 16.50 26.71 25.56
C LEU A 26 17.57 27.67 25.02
N ASP A 27 17.18 28.83 24.48
CA ASP A 27 18.05 29.75 23.74
C ASP A 27 18.81 29.07 22.58
N TRP A 28 18.17 28.09 21.92
CA TRP A 28 18.75 27.33 20.81
C TRP A 28 18.18 27.79 19.46
N PRO A 29 19.00 27.81 18.37
CA PRO A 29 18.50 28.16 17.04
C PRO A 29 17.39 27.20 16.58
N PRO A 30 16.15 27.68 16.37
CA PRO A 30 15.00 26.80 16.15
C PRO A 30 14.97 26.17 14.74
N VAL A 31 15.58 26.82 13.75
CA VAL A 31 15.46 26.49 12.32
C VAL A 31 15.71 24.99 12.05
N PHE A 32 16.79 24.44 12.59
CA PHE A 32 17.15 23.05 12.33
C PHE A 32 16.35 22.03 13.12
N ALA A 33 15.93 22.38 14.34
CA ALA A 33 15.00 21.56 15.10
C ALA A 33 13.66 21.47 14.35
N VAL A 34 13.16 22.60 13.85
CA VAL A 34 11.93 22.69 13.06
C VAL A 34 12.03 21.88 11.77
N ILE A 35 13.12 22.03 10.99
CA ILE A 35 13.35 21.20 9.79
C ILE A 35 13.33 19.71 10.17
N THR A 36 13.97 19.34 11.27
CA THR A 36 14.01 17.95 11.75
C THR A 36 12.61 17.45 12.13
N ALA A 37 11.79 18.29 12.77
CA ALA A 37 10.41 17.95 13.12
C ALA A 37 9.56 17.75 11.86
N ILE A 38 9.66 18.64 10.87
CA ILE A 38 8.90 18.57 9.61
C ILE A 38 9.17 17.26 8.88
N VAL A 39 10.44 16.91 8.69
CA VAL A 39 10.79 15.69 7.95
C VAL A 39 10.49 14.42 8.74
N SER A 40 10.35 14.51 10.06
CA SER A 40 10.17 13.36 10.99
C SER A 40 8.74 13.00 11.34
N ILE A 41 7.79 13.80 10.86
CA ILE A 41 6.40 13.36 10.77
C ILE A 41 6.23 12.37 9.61
N GLU A 42 5.92 11.14 9.98
CA GLU A 42 5.71 10.02 9.07
C GLU A 42 4.24 9.56 9.11
N PRO A 43 3.80 8.66 8.19
CA PRO A 43 2.44 8.12 8.20
C PRO A 43 2.07 7.40 9.50
N THR A 44 3.03 6.71 10.13
CA THR A 44 2.83 5.97 11.40
C THR A 44 3.82 6.43 12.47
N VAL A 45 3.46 6.24 13.74
CA VAL A 45 4.35 6.48 14.89
C VAL A 45 5.56 5.54 14.83
N SER A 46 5.31 4.28 14.45
CA SER A 46 6.35 3.29 14.21
C SER A 46 7.41 3.79 13.24
N ASP A 47 7.00 4.36 12.10
CA ASP A 47 7.94 4.84 11.09
C ASP A 47 8.66 6.11 11.53
N SER A 48 7.99 7.03 12.26
CA SER A 48 8.64 8.19 12.89
C SER A 48 9.78 7.75 13.80
N ILE A 49 9.56 6.76 14.66
CA ILE A 49 10.58 6.24 15.58
C ILE A 49 11.71 5.54 14.82
N LYS A 50 11.38 4.58 13.94
CA LYS A 50 12.38 3.82 13.16
C LYS A 50 13.29 4.73 12.35
N LYS A 51 12.71 5.73 11.66
CA LYS A 51 13.48 6.69 10.86
C LYS A 51 14.19 7.71 11.74
N GLY A 52 13.62 8.09 12.89
CA GLY A 52 14.26 8.97 13.86
C GLY A 52 15.57 8.39 14.40
N VAL A 53 15.58 7.10 14.75
CA VAL A 53 16.78 6.36 15.19
C VAL A 53 17.87 6.34 14.12
N ILE A 54 17.50 6.35 12.84
CA ILE A 54 18.46 6.41 11.71
C ILE A 54 18.92 7.86 11.45
N ARG A 55 18.02 8.83 11.59
CA ARG A 55 18.28 10.25 11.31
C ARG A 55 19.21 10.91 12.33
N PHE A 56 19.08 10.55 13.60
CA PHE A 56 19.94 11.10 14.65
C PHE A 56 21.44 10.87 14.37
N PRO A 57 21.93 9.63 14.20
CA PRO A 57 23.35 9.40 13.91
C PRO A 57 23.76 9.94 12.54
N ALA A 58 22.86 9.94 11.54
CA ALA A 58 23.14 10.55 10.24
C ALA A 58 23.41 12.06 10.35
N SER A 59 22.55 12.79 11.08
CA SER A 59 22.75 14.23 11.32
C SER A 59 23.99 14.50 12.16
N ALA A 60 24.30 13.65 13.15
CA ALA A 60 25.55 13.72 13.91
C ALA A 60 26.78 13.60 13.02
N ILE A 61 26.78 12.65 12.07
CA ILE A 61 27.86 12.48 11.07
C ILE A 61 28.00 13.74 10.21
N GLY A 62 26.88 14.28 9.71
CA GLY A 62 26.91 15.52 8.92
C GLY A 62 27.49 16.70 9.70
N SER A 63 27.08 16.84 10.96
CA SER A 63 27.59 17.86 11.88
C SER A 63 29.09 17.69 12.17
N ALA A 64 29.54 16.46 12.38
CA ALA A 64 30.94 16.15 12.62
C ALA A 64 31.82 16.49 11.41
N TYR A 65 31.39 16.15 10.19
CA TYR A 65 32.12 16.51 8.98
C TYR A 65 32.12 18.02 8.72
N ALA A 66 31.02 18.73 9.00
CA ALA A 66 30.99 20.18 8.91
C ALA A 66 32.06 20.81 9.80
N VAL A 67 32.09 20.41 11.08
CA VAL A 67 33.07 20.88 12.07
C VAL A 67 34.50 20.53 11.65
N PHE A 68 34.73 19.31 11.17
CA PHE A 68 36.04 18.86 10.75
C PHE A 68 36.57 19.68 9.56
N PHE A 69 35.81 19.78 8.47
CA PHE A 69 36.30 20.45 7.27
C PHE A 69 36.39 21.97 7.42
N ILE A 70 35.46 22.61 8.14
CA ILE A 70 35.54 24.06 8.37
C ILE A 70 36.77 24.43 9.21
N SER A 71 37.18 23.56 10.15
CA SER A 71 38.37 23.81 10.97
C SER A 71 39.68 23.78 10.17
N ILE A 72 39.70 23.09 9.02
CA ILE A 72 40.88 22.93 8.16
C ILE A 72 40.87 23.95 7.02
N PHE A 73 39.72 24.12 6.37
CA PHE A 73 39.59 24.86 5.11
C PHE A 73 38.85 26.19 5.22
N GLY A 74 38.33 26.53 6.41
CA GLY A 74 37.49 27.71 6.63
C GLY A 74 36.16 27.65 5.86
N ASN A 75 35.52 28.80 5.68
CA ASN A 75 34.31 28.91 4.87
C ASN A 75 34.69 29.04 3.38
N SER A 76 34.67 27.92 2.65
CA SER A 76 35.02 27.86 1.22
C SER A 76 34.14 26.85 0.48
N PRO A 77 33.97 26.98 -0.85
CA PRO A 77 33.25 25.98 -1.66
C PRO A 77 33.80 24.54 -1.50
N LEU A 78 35.10 24.42 -1.27
CA LEU A 78 35.75 23.14 -1.01
C LEU A 78 35.25 22.50 0.29
N THR A 79 35.08 23.29 1.35
CA THR A 79 34.54 22.86 2.64
C THR A 79 33.15 22.26 2.49
N TYR A 80 32.24 22.95 1.80
CA TYR A 80 30.89 22.45 1.54
C TYR A 80 30.91 21.13 0.78
N THR A 81 31.75 21.04 -0.26
CA THR A 81 31.85 19.85 -1.11
C THR A 81 32.34 18.65 -0.31
N LEU A 82 33.45 18.80 0.43
CA LEU A 82 34.02 17.72 1.21
C LEU A 82 33.07 17.27 2.33
N ALA A 83 32.48 18.21 3.07
CA ALA A 83 31.53 17.88 4.12
C ALA A 83 30.33 17.10 3.58
N ALA A 84 29.74 17.53 2.47
CA ALA A 84 28.61 16.84 1.84
C ALA A 84 29.00 15.46 1.32
N VAL A 85 30.08 15.34 0.53
CA VAL A 85 30.48 14.06 -0.09
C VAL A 85 30.85 13.03 0.97
N PHE A 86 31.64 13.40 1.98
CA PHE A 86 32.00 12.46 3.05
C PHE A 86 30.78 12.07 3.88
N THR A 87 29.87 13.00 4.16
CA THR A 87 28.59 12.68 4.83
C THR A 87 27.79 11.67 4.03
N ILE A 88 27.65 11.87 2.72
CA ILE A 88 26.90 10.99 1.83
C ILE A 88 27.53 9.59 1.81
N VAL A 89 28.84 9.51 1.57
CA VAL A 89 29.58 8.24 1.50
C VAL A 89 29.46 7.48 2.82
N THR A 90 29.67 8.15 3.96
CA THR A 90 29.61 7.51 5.28
C THR A 90 28.19 7.08 5.62
N CYS A 91 27.17 7.91 5.38
CA CYS A 91 25.78 7.52 5.60
C CYS A 91 25.38 6.34 4.72
N PHE A 92 25.85 6.29 3.47
CA PHE A 92 25.59 5.17 2.57
C PHE A 92 26.24 3.87 3.07
N ARG A 93 27.52 3.93 3.48
CA ARG A 93 28.24 2.76 4.03
C ARG A 93 27.62 2.23 5.32
N LEU A 94 27.09 3.12 6.15
CA LEU A 94 26.40 2.77 7.40
C LEU A 94 24.90 2.44 7.22
N LYS A 95 24.40 2.41 5.96
CA LYS A 95 23.00 2.14 5.62
C LYS A 95 21.99 3.13 6.25
N LEU A 96 22.42 4.37 6.49
CA LEU A 96 21.60 5.44 7.10
C LEU A 96 20.75 6.20 6.06
N HIS A 97 20.17 5.50 5.08
CA HIS A 97 19.52 6.13 3.91
C HIS A 97 18.38 7.08 4.29
N ALA A 98 17.60 6.76 5.32
CA ALA A 98 16.49 7.60 5.78
C ALA A 98 16.93 8.95 6.37
N GLY A 99 18.20 9.08 6.74
CA GLY A 99 18.81 10.29 7.27
C GLY A 99 19.72 11.03 6.30
N LEU A 100 19.97 10.47 5.10
CA LEU A 100 20.91 11.02 4.13
C LEU A 100 20.63 12.49 3.79
N LEU A 101 19.39 12.80 3.42
CA LEU A 101 19.00 14.18 3.07
C LEU A 101 19.24 15.14 4.22
N VAL A 102 18.80 14.78 5.43
CA VAL A 102 18.94 15.62 6.63
C VAL A 102 20.42 15.78 7.02
N ALA A 103 21.21 14.71 6.90
CA ALA A 103 22.64 14.70 7.19
C ALA A 103 23.40 15.63 6.25
N THR A 104 23.16 15.56 4.94
CA THR A 104 23.80 16.43 3.95
C THR A 104 23.39 17.89 4.14
N LEU A 105 22.11 18.16 4.41
CA LEU A 105 21.63 19.50 4.75
C LEU A 105 22.31 20.03 6.02
N THR A 106 22.48 19.18 7.02
CA THR A 106 23.21 19.51 8.25
C THR A 106 24.67 19.85 7.95
N ALA A 107 25.34 19.02 7.16
CA ALA A 107 26.76 19.18 6.83
C ALA A 107 27.03 20.51 6.11
N VAL A 108 26.17 20.88 5.16
CA VAL A 108 26.29 22.12 4.39
C VAL A 108 25.90 23.32 5.24
N ALA A 109 24.70 23.30 5.84
CA ALA A 109 24.15 24.49 6.49
C ALA A 109 24.85 24.85 7.80
N MET A 110 25.54 23.90 8.46
CA MET A 110 26.34 24.22 9.64
C MET A 110 27.60 25.04 9.32
N ILE A 111 28.15 24.95 8.09
CA ILE A 111 29.39 25.66 7.75
C ILE A 111 29.21 27.18 7.86
N GLU A 112 28.01 27.69 7.55
CA GLU A 112 27.70 29.12 7.61
C GLU A 112 27.45 29.62 9.05
N VAL A 113 27.06 28.71 9.96
CA VAL A 113 26.60 29.05 11.33
C VAL A 113 27.71 28.85 12.38
N ILE A 114 28.76 28.10 12.05
CA ILE A 114 29.88 27.85 12.96
C ILE A 114 30.82 29.07 12.96
N HIS A 115 30.88 29.80 14.08
CA HIS A 115 31.73 30.99 14.20
C HIS A 115 32.97 30.84 15.10
N SER A 116 32.89 30.16 16.25
CA SER A 116 34.04 30.11 17.18
C SER A 116 34.15 28.84 18.02
N ASN A 117 33.05 28.39 18.65
CA ASN A 117 33.07 27.19 19.50
C ASN A 117 32.54 25.94 18.76
N PHE A 118 33.43 25.31 17.97
CA PHE A 118 33.11 24.12 17.16
C PHE A 118 32.40 23.00 17.93
N LEU A 119 32.92 22.63 19.11
CA LEU A 119 32.33 21.59 19.94
C LEU A 119 30.96 22.00 20.49
N PHE A 120 30.80 23.26 20.88
CA PHE A 120 29.52 23.77 21.35
C PHE A 120 28.47 23.73 20.22
N SER A 121 28.82 24.21 19.03
CA SER A 121 27.94 24.15 17.85
C SER A 121 27.55 22.72 17.49
N PHE A 122 28.45 21.75 17.64
CA PHE A 122 28.15 20.33 17.46
C PHE A 122 27.09 19.83 18.46
N PHE A 123 27.27 20.07 19.76
CA PHE A 123 26.32 19.63 20.78
C PHE A 123 24.97 20.34 20.68
N ILE A 124 24.95 21.63 20.37
CA ILE A 124 23.71 22.36 20.07
C ILE A 124 22.99 21.74 18.87
N ARG A 125 23.74 21.29 17.85
CA ARG A 125 23.13 20.59 16.72
C ARG A 125 22.51 19.26 17.12
N LEU A 126 23.21 18.46 17.90
CA LEU A 126 22.66 17.20 18.41
C LEU A 126 21.41 17.44 19.27
N GLY A 127 21.44 18.46 20.12
CA GLY A 127 20.31 18.88 20.95
C GLY A 127 19.10 19.27 20.12
N THR A 128 19.25 20.21 19.20
CA THR A 128 18.17 20.67 18.30
C THR A 128 17.59 19.54 17.45
N THR A 129 18.42 18.63 16.95
CA THR A 129 17.98 17.45 16.21
C THR A 129 17.17 16.51 17.11
N THR A 130 17.63 16.29 18.34
CA THR A 130 16.92 15.47 19.34
C THR A 130 15.56 16.06 19.67
N VAL A 131 15.49 17.37 19.93
CA VAL A 131 14.22 18.08 20.19
C VAL A 131 13.26 17.90 19.02
N GLY A 132 13.71 18.15 17.78
CA GLY A 132 12.86 17.96 16.60
C GLY A 132 12.34 16.53 16.44
N LEU A 133 13.19 15.53 16.67
CA LEU A 133 12.80 14.11 16.61
C LEU A 133 11.80 13.72 17.71
N LEU A 134 12.03 14.15 18.95
CA LEU A 134 11.16 13.84 20.08
C LEU A 134 9.81 14.53 19.94
N VAL A 135 9.79 15.82 19.63
CA VAL A 135 8.55 16.60 19.49
C VAL A 135 7.72 16.08 18.32
N SER A 136 8.32 15.85 17.14
CA SER A 136 7.57 15.31 15.99
C SER A 136 7.01 13.92 16.27
N THR A 137 7.75 13.05 16.96
CA THR A 137 7.27 11.71 17.33
C THR A 137 6.13 11.80 18.34
N ALA A 138 6.26 12.62 19.38
CA ALA A 138 5.22 12.84 20.38
C ALA A 138 3.95 13.42 19.73
N VAL A 139 4.09 14.41 18.86
CA VAL A 139 2.97 14.98 18.13
C VAL A 139 2.33 13.94 17.22
N ASN A 140 3.11 13.12 16.52
CA ASN A 140 2.56 12.04 15.68
C ASN A 140 1.79 10.99 16.48
N MET A 141 2.14 10.81 17.76
CA MET A 141 1.51 9.85 18.67
C MET A 141 0.23 10.38 19.32
N PHE A 142 0.20 11.66 19.70
CA PHE A 142 -0.88 12.23 20.51
C PHE A 142 -1.84 13.15 19.75
N VAL A 143 -1.39 13.78 18.66
CA VAL A 143 -2.20 14.76 17.92
C VAL A 143 -2.78 14.08 16.68
N LEU A 144 -4.07 13.75 16.74
CA LEU A 144 -4.81 13.07 15.68
C LEU A 144 -4.08 11.79 15.23
N PRO A 145 -4.01 10.76 16.10
CA PRO A 145 -3.25 9.55 15.83
C PRO A 145 -3.69 8.91 14.50
N PRO A 146 -2.76 8.36 13.70
CA PRO A 146 -3.07 7.71 12.44
C PRO A 146 -4.11 6.59 12.61
N ASP A 147 -5.21 6.66 11.86
CA ASP A 147 -6.22 5.60 11.81
C ASP A 147 -6.62 5.36 10.35
N TYR A 148 -6.33 4.16 9.85
CA TYR A 148 -6.58 3.75 8.48
C TYR A 148 -7.73 2.74 8.35
N LYS A 149 -8.37 2.33 9.46
CA LYS A 149 -9.38 1.25 9.47
C LYS A 149 -10.54 1.53 8.51
N ASN A 150 -11.08 2.75 8.57
CA ASN A 150 -12.21 3.15 7.74
C ASN A 150 -11.82 3.26 6.26
N ASP A 151 -10.62 3.79 5.97
CA ASP A 151 -10.13 3.90 4.59
C ASP A 151 -9.93 2.51 3.96
N ILE A 152 -9.35 1.57 4.71
CA ILE A 152 -9.17 0.17 4.28
C ILE A 152 -10.53 -0.48 4.01
N LYS A 153 -11.47 -0.38 4.94
CA LYS A 153 -12.82 -0.95 4.81
C LYS A 153 -13.54 -0.39 3.58
N ASN A 154 -13.53 0.93 3.41
CA ASN A 154 -14.17 1.59 2.27
C ASN A 154 -13.50 1.23 0.94
N ASN A 155 -12.16 1.10 0.94
CA ASN A 155 -11.43 0.66 -0.24
C ASN A 155 -11.81 -0.76 -0.63
N ILE A 156 -11.86 -1.70 0.32
CA ILE A 156 -12.24 -3.10 0.05
C ILE A 156 -13.67 -3.18 -0.50
N GLN A 157 -14.62 -2.48 0.11
CA GLN A 157 -16.00 -2.44 -0.39
C GLN A 157 -16.08 -1.87 -1.81
N SER A 158 -15.35 -0.78 -2.06
CA SER A 158 -15.29 -0.18 -3.39
C SER A 158 -14.60 -1.10 -4.41
N MET A 159 -13.56 -1.83 -4.01
CA MET A 159 -12.85 -2.78 -4.86
C MET A 159 -13.73 -3.98 -5.17
N ALA A 160 -14.39 -4.59 -4.19
CA ALA A 160 -15.34 -5.68 -4.40
C ALA A 160 -16.44 -5.29 -5.42
N LYS A 161 -17.02 -4.10 -5.28
CA LYS A 161 -17.98 -3.57 -6.25
C LYS A 161 -17.40 -3.41 -7.65
N ARG A 162 -16.14 -2.98 -7.76
CA ARG A 162 -15.45 -2.83 -9.05
C ARG A 162 -15.09 -4.18 -9.66
N THR A 163 -14.62 -5.13 -8.86
CA THR A 163 -14.38 -6.53 -9.25
C THR A 163 -15.64 -7.15 -9.82
N GLY A 164 -16.79 -6.98 -9.16
CA GLY A 164 -18.07 -7.44 -9.70
C GLY A 164 -18.52 -6.71 -10.97
N LYS A 165 -18.00 -5.52 -11.29
CA LYS A 165 -18.22 -4.86 -12.59
C LYS A 165 -17.34 -5.45 -13.68
N ILE A 166 -16.08 -5.73 -13.36
CA ILE A 166 -15.13 -6.35 -14.28
C ILE A 166 -15.60 -7.77 -14.63
N ILE A 167 -15.93 -8.59 -13.62
CA ILE A 167 -16.46 -9.95 -13.84
C ILE A 167 -17.69 -9.93 -14.74
N GLU A 168 -18.70 -9.10 -14.44
CA GLU A 168 -19.91 -9.07 -15.27
C GLU A 168 -19.60 -8.66 -16.72
N LYS A 169 -18.69 -7.70 -16.92
CA LYS A 169 -18.31 -7.23 -18.25
C LYS A 169 -17.59 -8.32 -19.03
N VAL A 170 -16.52 -8.89 -18.47
CA VAL A 170 -15.68 -9.91 -19.12
C VAL A 170 -16.51 -11.11 -19.54
N PHE A 171 -17.33 -11.65 -18.62
CA PHE A 171 -18.17 -12.81 -18.95
C PHE A 171 -19.26 -12.49 -19.97
N ARG A 172 -19.80 -11.25 -19.98
CA ARG A 172 -20.75 -10.84 -21.01
C ARG A 172 -20.09 -10.74 -22.38
N ASP A 173 -18.89 -10.15 -22.45
CA ASP A 173 -18.15 -10.00 -23.70
C ASP A 173 -17.69 -11.37 -24.25
N ILE A 174 -17.32 -12.32 -23.37
CA ILE A 174 -17.06 -13.72 -23.72
C ILE A 174 -18.32 -14.41 -24.28
N LEU A 175 -19.46 -14.31 -23.59
CA LEU A 175 -20.70 -14.99 -23.99
C LEU A 175 -21.36 -14.38 -25.23
N GLU A 176 -21.06 -13.12 -25.57
CA GLU A 176 -21.53 -12.42 -26.77
C GLU A 176 -20.52 -12.46 -27.93
N ASP A 177 -19.41 -13.21 -27.79
CA ASP A 177 -18.34 -13.35 -28.79
C ASP A 177 -17.71 -12.00 -29.21
N LYS A 178 -17.59 -11.06 -28.27
CA LYS A 178 -17.05 -9.68 -28.44
C LYS A 178 -15.65 -9.47 -27.83
N HIS A 179 -15.00 -10.55 -27.42
CA HIS A 179 -13.78 -10.50 -26.61
C HIS A 179 -12.64 -9.70 -27.29
N ASP A 180 -12.39 -9.92 -28.60
CA ASP A 180 -11.31 -9.25 -29.35
C ASP A 180 -11.48 -7.71 -29.48
N ASP A 181 -12.68 -7.15 -29.30
CA ASP A 181 -12.96 -5.71 -29.51
C ASP A 181 -12.80 -4.84 -28.25
N GLN A 182 -12.81 -5.43 -27.04
CA GLN A 182 -12.84 -4.70 -25.76
C GLN A 182 -11.66 -4.97 -24.81
N ASP A 183 -10.73 -5.81 -25.22
CA ASP A 183 -9.52 -6.23 -24.49
C ASP A 183 -8.78 -5.10 -23.78
N GLU A 184 -8.54 -3.97 -24.45
CA GLU A 184 -7.81 -2.83 -23.89
C GLU A 184 -8.55 -2.18 -22.71
N ILE A 185 -9.87 -2.09 -22.79
CA ILE A 185 -10.69 -1.49 -21.73
C ILE A 185 -10.68 -2.40 -20.50
N GLU A 186 -10.76 -3.71 -20.69
CA GLU A 186 -10.74 -4.69 -19.60
C GLU A 186 -9.38 -4.71 -18.90
N LYS A 187 -8.29 -4.71 -19.69
CA LYS A 187 -6.92 -4.61 -19.18
C LYS A 187 -6.71 -3.33 -18.37
N GLU A 188 -7.21 -2.18 -18.84
CA GLU A 188 -7.14 -0.92 -18.08
C GLU A 188 -7.93 -1.00 -16.77
N MET A 189 -9.14 -1.57 -16.79
CA MET A 189 -9.95 -1.74 -15.58
C MET A 189 -9.28 -2.63 -14.53
N VAL A 190 -8.62 -3.70 -14.96
CA VAL A 190 -7.84 -4.63 -14.13
C VAL A 190 -6.57 -3.97 -13.60
N ALA A 191 -5.84 -3.21 -14.41
CA ALA A 191 -4.66 -2.47 -13.98
C ALA A 191 -4.98 -1.39 -12.94
N GLU A 192 -6.12 -0.69 -13.09
CA GLU A 192 -6.56 0.27 -12.07
C GLU A 192 -6.97 -0.41 -10.76
N LEU A 193 -7.54 -1.61 -10.82
CA LEU A 193 -7.87 -2.39 -9.64
C LEU A 193 -6.60 -2.83 -8.89
N ASP A 194 -5.57 -3.28 -9.60
CA ASP A 194 -4.27 -3.66 -9.03
C ASP A 194 -3.62 -2.50 -8.27
N LYS A 195 -3.56 -1.31 -8.89
CA LYS A 195 -3.07 -0.09 -8.23
C LYS A 195 -3.80 0.18 -6.92
N LYS A 196 -5.12 -0.04 -6.88
CA LYS A 196 -5.94 0.17 -5.67
C LYS A 196 -5.73 -0.91 -4.61
N ILE A 197 -5.47 -2.15 -5.02
CA ILE A 197 -5.09 -3.26 -4.13
C ILE A 197 -3.77 -2.90 -3.43
N LEU A 198 -2.73 -2.54 -4.20
CA LEU A 198 -1.41 -2.16 -3.65
C LEU A 198 -1.50 -0.97 -2.68
N GLN A 199 -2.28 0.05 -3.03
CA GLN A 199 -2.53 1.18 -2.12
C GLN A 199 -3.20 0.73 -0.82
N THR A 200 -4.15 -0.19 -0.88
CA THR A 200 -4.87 -0.68 0.31
C THR A 200 -4.00 -1.60 1.16
N GLU A 201 -3.15 -2.43 0.54
CA GLU A 201 -2.14 -3.23 1.25
C GLU A 201 -1.14 -2.33 2.01
N LEU A 202 -0.74 -1.19 1.42
CA LEU A 202 0.09 -0.19 2.11
C LEU A 202 -0.62 0.37 3.35
N LEU A 203 -1.91 0.70 3.25
CA LEU A 203 -2.70 1.17 4.41
C LEU A 203 -2.82 0.09 5.48
N ILE A 204 -3.02 -1.17 5.10
CA ILE A 204 -3.03 -2.31 6.03
C ILE A 204 -1.69 -2.42 6.76
N ARG A 205 -0.57 -2.27 6.04
CA ARG A 205 0.76 -2.24 6.66
C ARG A 205 0.87 -1.10 7.67
N PHE A 206 0.44 0.11 7.30
CA PHE A 206 0.47 1.25 8.21
C PHE A 206 -0.37 1.01 9.47
N GLN A 207 -1.59 0.50 9.32
CA GLN A 207 -2.46 0.16 10.46
C GLN A 207 -1.82 -0.91 11.38
N LYS A 208 -1.14 -1.90 10.80
CA LYS A 208 -0.44 -2.95 11.56
C LYS A 208 0.76 -2.39 12.33
N ASP A 209 1.51 -1.47 11.73
CA ASP A 209 2.62 -0.79 12.41
C ASP A 209 2.13 0.15 13.53
N GLU A 210 0.99 0.81 13.33
CA GLU A 210 0.36 1.68 14.34
C GLU A 210 -0.21 0.90 15.53
N ALA A 211 -0.74 -0.30 15.31
CA ALA A 211 -1.31 -1.16 16.36
C ALA A 211 -0.31 -1.55 17.48
N LYS A 212 0.99 -1.28 17.29
CA LYS A 212 2.04 -1.43 18.32
C LYS A 212 1.99 -0.34 19.38
N TYR A 213 1.57 0.87 18.99
CA TYR A 213 1.53 2.05 19.84
C TYR A 213 0.10 2.41 20.26
N HIS A 214 -0.88 2.07 19.42
CA HIS A 214 -2.32 2.18 19.73
C HIS A 214 -2.99 0.82 19.53
N PRO A 215 -2.96 -0.06 20.56
CA PRO A 215 -3.50 -1.41 20.46
C PRO A 215 -4.98 -1.43 20.09
N LEU A 216 -5.34 -2.35 19.19
CA LEU A 216 -6.72 -2.55 18.77
C LEU A 216 -7.51 -3.30 19.84
N ALA A 217 -8.77 -2.92 20.04
CA ALA A 217 -9.71 -3.71 20.85
C ALA A 217 -9.96 -5.08 20.20
N ALA A 218 -10.42 -6.07 20.98
CA ALA A 218 -10.61 -7.43 20.47
C ALA A 218 -11.54 -7.49 19.23
N SER A 219 -12.65 -6.74 19.25
CA SER A 219 -13.58 -6.64 18.12
C SER A 219 -12.95 -5.95 16.90
N GLU A 220 -12.15 -4.91 17.12
CA GLU A 220 -11.43 -4.23 16.04
C GLU A 220 -10.34 -5.10 15.43
N LYS A 221 -9.66 -5.91 16.24
CA LYS A 221 -8.66 -6.88 15.76
C LYS A 221 -9.30 -7.92 14.86
N GLN A 222 -10.46 -8.46 15.24
CA GLN A 222 -11.23 -9.39 14.40
C GLN A 222 -11.67 -8.72 13.09
N GLN A 223 -12.20 -7.50 13.14
CA GLN A 223 -12.56 -6.75 11.93
C GLN A 223 -11.33 -6.47 11.05
N PHE A 224 -10.19 -6.16 11.66
CA PHE A 224 -8.95 -5.90 10.95
C PHE A 224 -8.42 -7.17 10.26
N GLN A 225 -8.43 -8.31 10.94
CA GLN A 225 -8.11 -9.61 10.33
C GLN A 225 -9.04 -9.92 9.16
N LYS A 226 -10.35 -9.68 9.35
CA LYS A 226 -11.35 -9.88 8.28
C LYS A 226 -11.00 -9.10 7.02
N VAL A 227 -10.66 -7.80 7.15
CA VAL A 227 -10.30 -6.98 5.99
C VAL A 227 -8.95 -7.40 5.36
N GLN A 228 -8.02 -7.93 6.15
CA GLN A 228 -6.76 -8.49 5.64
C GLN A 228 -7.00 -9.74 4.79
N ASP A 229 -7.91 -10.62 5.21
CA ASP A 229 -8.24 -11.80 4.42
C ASP A 229 -9.03 -11.43 3.16
N GLN A 230 -9.94 -10.47 3.27
CA GLN A 230 -10.72 -9.96 2.14
C GLN A 230 -9.84 -9.39 1.02
N ILE A 231 -8.79 -8.63 1.35
CA ILE A 231 -7.90 -8.08 0.32
C ILE A 231 -7.12 -9.19 -0.40
N VAL A 232 -6.72 -10.25 0.33
CA VAL A 232 -6.05 -11.42 -0.27
C VAL A 232 -6.98 -12.13 -1.26
N ARG A 233 -8.27 -12.29 -0.91
CA ARG A 233 -9.26 -12.88 -1.84
C ARG A 233 -9.48 -12.01 -3.07
N LEU A 234 -9.60 -10.69 -2.91
CA LEU A 234 -9.74 -9.78 -4.05
C LEU A 234 -8.52 -9.83 -4.98
N ARG A 235 -7.30 -9.95 -4.43
CA ARG A 235 -6.08 -10.12 -5.23
C ARG A 235 -6.07 -11.45 -6.00
N LEU A 236 -6.50 -12.54 -5.36
CA LEU A 236 -6.60 -13.83 -6.05
C LEU A 236 -7.66 -13.80 -7.16
N ILE A 237 -8.84 -13.21 -6.91
CA ILE A 237 -9.88 -13.03 -7.94
C ILE A 237 -9.32 -12.20 -9.09
N HIS A 238 -8.55 -11.15 -8.80
CA HIS A 238 -7.90 -10.33 -9.82
C HIS A 238 -6.94 -11.13 -10.70
N TYR A 239 -6.13 -12.06 -10.15
CA TYR A 239 -5.30 -12.95 -10.97
C TYR A 239 -6.11 -13.88 -11.87
N HIS A 240 -7.22 -14.44 -11.38
CA HIS A 240 -8.13 -15.25 -12.19
C HIS A 240 -8.76 -14.44 -13.33
N MET A 241 -9.12 -13.17 -13.07
CA MET A 241 -9.60 -12.27 -14.10
C MET A 241 -8.53 -11.93 -15.14
N ASP A 242 -7.29 -11.70 -14.69
CA ASP A 242 -6.17 -11.40 -15.59
C ASP A 242 -5.83 -12.60 -16.49
N ASN A 243 -5.88 -13.83 -15.95
CA ASN A 243 -5.75 -15.04 -16.76
C ASN A 243 -6.85 -15.13 -17.82
N LEU A 244 -8.09 -14.86 -17.43
CA LEU A 244 -9.25 -14.95 -18.32
C LEU A 244 -9.16 -13.93 -19.47
N ILE A 245 -8.81 -12.68 -19.17
CA ILE A 245 -8.69 -11.59 -20.15
C ILE A 245 -7.51 -11.81 -21.12
N ASN A 246 -6.43 -12.45 -20.67
CA ASN A 246 -5.26 -12.69 -21.52
C ASN A 246 -5.26 -14.08 -22.19
N SER A 247 -6.32 -14.87 -22.01
CA SER A 247 -6.43 -16.20 -22.62
C SER A 247 -7.01 -16.11 -24.03
N PRO A 248 -6.49 -16.87 -25.01
CA PRO A 248 -7.07 -16.91 -26.35
C PRO A 248 -8.37 -17.73 -26.34
N LEU A 249 -9.49 -17.06 -26.04
CA LEU A 249 -10.83 -17.66 -26.03
C LEU A 249 -11.47 -17.48 -27.41
N LYS A 250 -11.41 -18.51 -28.25
CA LYS A 250 -12.04 -18.50 -29.60
C LYS A 250 -12.89 -19.75 -29.79
N ASP A 251 -13.93 -19.61 -30.60
CA ASP A 251 -14.80 -20.71 -31.03
C ASP A 251 -15.53 -21.44 -29.88
N ILE A 252 -16.13 -20.68 -28.95
CA ILE A 252 -16.89 -21.23 -27.80
C ILE A 252 -18.18 -21.89 -28.27
N SER A 253 -18.30 -23.18 -27.96
CA SER A 253 -19.34 -24.07 -28.48
C SER A 253 -20.56 -24.30 -27.57
N TRP A 254 -20.67 -23.56 -26.46
CA TRP A 254 -21.76 -23.71 -25.50
C TRP A 254 -23.17 -23.54 -26.07
N SER A 255 -24.08 -24.38 -25.58
CA SER A 255 -25.51 -24.30 -25.85
C SER A 255 -26.14 -23.02 -25.30
N VAL A 256 -27.33 -22.67 -25.82
CA VAL A 256 -28.07 -21.47 -25.34
C VAL A 256 -28.43 -21.63 -23.85
N GLU A 257 -28.73 -22.85 -23.45
CA GLU A 257 -29.01 -23.26 -22.07
C GLU A 257 -27.80 -23.07 -21.16
N GLU A 258 -26.63 -23.58 -21.53
CA GLU A 258 -25.36 -23.39 -20.79
C GLU A 258 -25.00 -21.91 -20.65
N ARG A 259 -25.03 -21.16 -21.77
CA ARG A 259 -24.76 -19.71 -21.76
C ARG A 259 -25.69 -18.98 -20.78
N LYS A 260 -26.96 -19.39 -20.70
CA LYS A 260 -27.94 -18.82 -19.76
C LYS A 260 -27.64 -19.16 -18.30
N ILE A 261 -27.25 -20.41 -18.00
CA ILE A 261 -26.88 -20.84 -16.65
C ILE A 261 -25.63 -20.07 -16.19
N ILE A 262 -24.60 -20.01 -17.03
CA ILE A 262 -23.35 -19.29 -16.74
C ILE A 262 -23.63 -17.80 -16.52
N LEU A 263 -24.41 -17.16 -17.39
CA LEU A 263 -24.76 -15.74 -17.24
C LEU A 263 -25.56 -15.48 -15.96
N HIS A 264 -26.49 -16.37 -15.60
CA HIS A 264 -27.24 -16.28 -14.35
C HIS A 264 -26.31 -16.34 -13.14
N ALA A 265 -25.43 -17.35 -13.11
CA ALA A 265 -24.45 -17.52 -12.06
C ALA A 265 -23.50 -16.31 -11.94
N VAL A 266 -22.97 -15.80 -13.05
CA VAL A 266 -22.15 -14.58 -13.06
C VAL A 266 -22.93 -13.38 -12.51
N THR A 267 -24.20 -13.24 -12.88
CA THR A 267 -25.05 -12.14 -12.41
C THR A 267 -25.26 -12.18 -10.91
N GLU A 268 -25.52 -13.36 -10.34
CA GLU A 268 -25.74 -13.52 -8.89
C GLU A 268 -24.45 -13.33 -8.08
N LEU A 269 -23.33 -13.89 -8.55
CA LEU A 269 -21.99 -13.65 -8.01
C LEU A 269 -21.63 -12.16 -7.96
N THR A 270 -21.86 -11.45 -9.07
CA THR A 270 -21.51 -10.04 -9.20
C THR A 270 -22.43 -9.14 -8.37
N LYS A 271 -23.72 -9.50 -8.21
CA LYS A 271 -24.64 -8.85 -7.25
C LYS A 271 -24.13 -8.98 -5.82
N ALA A 272 -23.70 -10.18 -5.41
CA ALA A 272 -23.13 -10.40 -4.10
C ALA A 272 -21.88 -9.55 -3.87
N LEU A 273 -20.95 -9.48 -4.82
CA LEU A 273 -19.75 -8.62 -4.72
C LEU A 273 -20.06 -7.11 -4.67
N ARG A 274 -21.10 -6.66 -5.37
CA ARG A 274 -21.51 -5.25 -5.42
C ARG A 274 -22.21 -4.79 -4.16
N ASN A 275 -22.96 -5.69 -3.53
CA ASN A 275 -23.63 -5.41 -2.27
C ASN A 275 -23.67 -6.70 -1.41
N PRO A 276 -22.94 -6.72 -0.28
CA PRO A 276 -22.90 -7.85 0.64
C PRO A 276 -24.27 -8.35 1.11
N ALA A 277 -25.30 -7.52 1.09
CA ALA A 277 -26.65 -7.91 1.49
C ALA A 277 -27.30 -8.96 0.57
N TYR A 278 -26.80 -9.13 -0.66
CA TYR A 278 -27.30 -10.15 -1.59
C TYR A 278 -26.55 -11.48 -1.49
N TYR A 279 -25.49 -11.56 -0.67
CA TYR A 279 -24.77 -12.82 -0.51
C TYR A 279 -25.57 -13.79 0.38
N GLN A 280 -25.95 -14.92 -0.19
CA GLN A 280 -26.65 -16.01 0.48
C GLN A 280 -25.83 -17.30 0.33
N PRO A 281 -25.26 -17.87 1.41
CA PRO A 281 -24.37 -19.03 1.32
C PRO A 281 -24.97 -20.24 0.59
N GLU A 282 -26.23 -20.57 0.89
CA GLU A 282 -26.92 -21.71 0.27
C GLU A 282 -27.11 -21.51 -1.23
N LYS A 283 -27.58 -20.33 -1.64
CA LYS A 283 -27.77 -19.97 -3.05
C LYS A 283 -26.44 -19.98 -3.81
N HIS A 284 -25.39 -19.41 -3.20
CA HIS A 284 -24.04 -19.38 -3.77
C HIS A 284 -23.47 -20.79 -3.98
N GLN A 285 -23.72 -21.72 -3.05
CA GLN A 285 -23.33 -23.12 -3.20
C GLN A 285 -24.11 -23.84 -4.29
N MET A 286 -25.42 -23.57 -4.42
CA MET A 286 -26.24 -24.14 -5.50
C MET A 286 -25.74 -23.69 -6.88
N GLU A 287 -25.46 -22.40 -7.06
CA GLU A 287 -24.92 -21.86 -8.33
C GLU A 287 -23.53 -22.44 -8.63
N LEU A 288 -22.66 -22.54 -7.62
CA LEU A 288 -21.35 -23.19 -7.76
C LEU A 288 -21.49 -24.65 -8.20
N GLN A 289 -22.44 -25.39 -7.63
CA GLN A 289 -22.69 -26.78 -8.00
C GLN A 289 -23.11 -26.90 -9.46
N GLN A 290 -24.04 -26.05 -9.93
CA GLN A 290 -24.49 -26.04 -11.34
C GLN A 290 -23.34 -25.76 -12.31
N ILE A 291 -22.49 -24.77 -12.03
CA ILE A 291 -21.33 -24.46 -12.88
C ILE A 291 -20.32 -25.62 -12.87
N THR A 292 -20.15 -26.26 -11.71
CA THR A 292 -19.22 -27.39 -11.57
C THR A 292 -19.73 -28.63 -12.31
N GLU A 293 -21.04 -28.86 -12.35
CA GLU A 293 -21.67 -29.93 -13.14
C GLU A 293 -21.38 -29.72 -14.64
N ILE A 294 -21.61 -28.51 -15.17
CA ILE A 294 -21.27 -28.16 -16.56
C ILE A 294 -19.78 -28.41 -16.84
N PHE A 295 -18.89 -28.01 -15.93
CA PHE A 295 -17.45 -28.26 -16.07
C PHE A 295 -17.11 -29.75 -16.21
N TRP A 296 -17.75 -30.62 -15.43
CA TRP A 296 -17.50 -32.05 -15.51
C TRP A 296 -18.12 -32.68 -16.76
N GLU A 297 -19.31 -32.24 -17.17
CA GLU A 297 -19.97 -32.68 -18.39
C GLU A 297 -19.13 -32.34 -19.63
N ASP A 298 -18.71 -31.08 -19.79
CA ASP A 298 -17.84 -30.62 -20.88
C ASP A 298 -16.53 -31.44 -20.91
N ASN A 299 -15.91 -31.64 -19.75
CA ASN A 299 -14.64 -32.38 -19.65
C ASN A 299 -14.81 -33.87 -20.02
N GLU A 300 -15.92 -34.50 -19.64
CA GLU A 300 -16.23 -35.87 -20.04
C GLU A 300 -16.47 -35.99 -21.55
N GLU A 301 -17.18 -35.06 -22.17
CA GLU A 301 -17.41 -35.07 -23.62
C GLU A 301 -16.09 -34.93 -24.39
N ILE A 302 -15.22 -34.00 -23.96
CA ILE A 302 -13.90 -33.79 -24.56
C ILE A 302 -13.03 -35.04 -24.46
N THR A 303 -13.02 -35.70 -23.29
CA THR A 303 -12.18 -36.89 -23.06
C THR A 303 -12.70 -38.13 -23.77
N LYS A 304 -14.02 -38.28 -23.96
CA LYS A 304 -14.62 -39.40 -24.71
C LYS A 304 -14.49 -39.25 -26.23
N ASN A 305 -14.48 -38.02 -26.75
CA ASN A 305 -14.50 -37.75 -28.19
C ASN A 305 -13.12 -37.50 -28.83
N SER A 306 -12.00 -37.52 -28.08
CA SER A 306 -10.66 -37.28 -28.63
C SER A 306 -9.76 -38.52 -28.62
N ASP A 307 -9.36 -39.02 -29.81
CA ASP A 307 -8.32 -40.06 -29.98
C ASP A 307 -6.88 -39.52 -29.73
N LYS A 308 -6.72 -38.19 -29.62
CA LYS A 308 -5.48 -37.49 -29.29
C LYS A 308 -5.78 -36.38 -28.31
N HIS A 309 -5.27 -36.47 -27.09
CA HIS A 309 -5.36 -35.39 -26.10
C HIS A 309 -4.72 -34.11 -26.68
N PRO A 310 -5.50 -33.03 -26.92
CA PRO A 310 -4.94 -31.78 -27.41
C PRO A 310 -3.98 -31.21 -26.35
N THR A 311 -2.87 -30.60 -26.80
CA THR A 311 -1.89 -29.97 -25.90
C THR A 311 -2.38 -28.63 -25.32
N LYS A 312 -3.54 -28.15 -25.76
CA LYS A 312 -4.20 -26.92 -25.27
C LYS A 312 -5.55 -27.30 -24.67
N PHE A 313 -5.83 -26.76 -23.48
CA PHE A 313 -7.15 -26.87 -22.88
C PHE A 313 -8.19 -26.12 -23.72
N PRO A 314 -9.39 -26.71 -23.93
CA PRO A 314 -10.52 -26.02 -24.53
C PRO A 314 -10.87 -24.73 -23.80
N PRO A 315 -11.23 -23.64 -24.53
CA PRO A 315 -11.62 -22.36 -23.95
C PRO A 315 -12.71 -22.49 -22.89
N GLU A 316 -13.69 -23.35 -23.09
CA GLU A 316 -14.81 -23.62 -22.18
C GLU A 316 -14.32 -24.07 -20.81
N LEU A 317 -13.39 -25.03 -20.78
CA LEU A 317 -12.80 -25.54 -19.54
C LEU A 317 -11.98 -24.47 -18.81
N ILE A 318 -11.27 -23.60 -19.55
CA ILE A 318 -10.54 -22.49 -18.96
C ILE A 318 -11.52 -21.51 -18.29
N ILE A 319 -12.56 -21.09 -19.01
CA ILE A 319 -13.55 -20.13 -18.50
C ILE A 319 -14.28 -20.69 -17.28
N LEU A 320 -14.73 -21.95 -17.32
CA LEU A 320 -15.44 -22.59 -16.22
C LEU A 320 -14.52 -22.80 -15.02
N TYR A 321 -13.27 -23.21 -15.22
CA TYR A 321 -12.30 -23.34 -14.15
C TYR A 321 -12.06 -21.99 -13.44
N GLU A 322 -11.84 -20.92 -14.22
CA GLU A 322 -11.64 -19.59 -13.68
C GLU A 322 -12.90 -19.11 -12.93
N LEU A 323 -14.11 -19.37 -13.47
CA LEU A 323 -15.37 -19.03 -12.80
C LEU A 323 -15.56 -19.78 -11.47
N VAL A 324 -15.31 -21.09 -11.45
CA VAL A 324 -15.37 -21.93 -10.24
C VAL A 324 -14.36 -21.45 -9.19
N ALA A 325 -13.15 -21.10 -9.61
CA ALA A 325 -12.13 -20.55 -8.72
C ALA A 325 -12.58 -19.21 -8.12
N VAL A 326 -13.13 -18.31 -8.92
CA VAL A 326 -13.68 -17.02 -8.46
C VAL A 326 -14.84 -17.25 -7.48
N TYR A 327 -15.76 -18.18 -7.76
CA TYR A 327 -16.86 -18.52 -6.87
C TYR A 327 -16.38 -18.96 -5.49
N ASN A 328 -15.40 -19.87 -5.44
CA ASN A 328 -14.79 -20.34 -4.20
C ASN A 328 -14.10 -19.20 -3.43
N LEU A 329 -13.48 -18.26 -4.14
CA LEU A 329 -12.83 -17.10 -3.52
C LEU A 329 -13.84 -16.09 -2.97
N VAL A 330 -14.98 -15.90 -3.64
CA VAL A 330 -16.08 -15.05 -3.14
C VAL A 330 -16.74 -15.65 -1.90
N ASP A 331 -16.92 -16.97 -1.85
CA ASP A 331 -17.40 -17.65 -0.64
C ASP A 331 -16.45 -17.37 0.54
N ARG A 332 -15.15 -17.58 0.35
CA ARG A 332 -14.12 -17.29 1.36
C ARG A 332 -13.95 -15.80 1.68
N PHE A 333 -14.40 -14.90 0.80
CA PHE A 333 -14.39 -13.45 1.06
C PHE A 333 -15.46 -13.05 2.08
N TYR A 334 -16.58 -13.78 2.12
CA TYR A 334 -17.67 -13.56 3.07
C TYR A 334 -17.57 -14.43 4.32
N ASN A 335 -17.18 -15.70 4.16
CA ASN A 335 -17.10 -16.71 5.21
C ASN A 335 -15.66 -16.90 5.71
N ILE A 336 -15.14 -15.86 6.37
CA ILE A 336 -13.82 -15.89 6.99
C ILE A 336 -13.93 -16.65 8.31
N LYS A 337 -13.25 -17.80 8.41
CA LYS A 337 -13.21 -18.65 9.60
C LYS A 337 -12.31 -18.10 10.69
#